data_AF-A0A559JN80-F1
#
_entry.id   AF-A0A559JN80-F1
#
_cell.length_a   1.000
_cell.length_b   1.000
_cell.length_c   1.000
_cell.angle_alpha   90.00
_cell.angle_beta   90.00
_cell.angle_gamma   90.00
#
_symmetry.space_group_name_H-M   'P 1'
#
loop_
_entity.id
_entity.type
_entity.pdbx_description
1 polymer ?
#
loop_
_entity_poly.entity_id
_entity_poly.type
_entity_poly.pdbx_seq_one_letter_code
_entity_poly.pdbx_strand_id
1 'polypeptide(L)'
;MRQFAVVVKEIRTFLTSFPLIRFLLPYHLHILFGGAGILLVRKILYRSVSYSGYDTLNTLFNDIPLYLIAYYGFFVGGWLTLISKNVKYLPYGLWIYAFLTLFPFEYLALGDFVRAAIYAVAGFFVYRYAASSASQADKKSLRV
;
A
#
# COMPACT_ATOMS: atom_id res chain seq x y z
N MET A 1 9.63 10.14 -16.95
CA MET A 1 10.01 8.77 -16.56
C MET A 1 11.46 8.63 -16.13
N ARG A 2 12.45 9.19 -16.86
CA ARG A 2 13.86 9.10 -16.47
C ARG A 2 14.15 9.72 -15.09
N GLN A 3 13.63 10.93 -14.83
CA GLN A 3 13.76 11.59 -13.52
C GLN A 3 13.15 10.77 -12.37
N PHE A 4 11.92 10.25 -12.56
CA PHE A 4 11.29 9.38 -11.56
C PHE A 4 12.11 8.10 -11.29
N ALA A 5 12.74 7.52 -12.32
CA ALA A 5 13.62 6.37 -12.15
C ALA A 5 14.86 6.70 -11.29
N VAL A 6 15.44 7.90 -11.44
CA VAL A 6 16.55 8.38 -10.60
C VAL A 6 16.10 8.49 -9.16
N VAL A 7 14.95 9.12 -8.92
CA VAL A 7 14.37 9.26 -7.56
C VAL A 7 14.11 7.89 -6.93
N VAL A 8 13.50 6.94 -7.67
CA VAL A 8 13.27 5.58 -7.17
C VAL A 8 14.58 4.87 -6.83
N LYS A 9 15.64 5.07 -7.63
CA LYS A 9 16.97 4.49 -7.38
C LYS A 9 17.63 5.07 -6.12
N GLU A 10 17.53 6.38 -5.92
CA GLU A 10 18.04 7.05 -4.71
C GLU A 10 17.28 6.60 -3.47
N ILE A 11 15.94 6.58 -3.53
CA ILE A 11 15.09 6.08 -2.43
C ILE A 11 15.43 4.63 -2.12
N ARG A 12 15.62 3.77 -3.13
CA ARG A 12 16.07 2.39 -2.91
C ARG A 12 17.42 2.35 -2.21
N THR A 13 18.41 3.10 -2.68
CA THR A 13 19.76 3.12 -2.10
C THR A 13 19.71 3.57 -0.64
N PHE A 14 18.96 4.63 -0.35
CA PHE A 14 18.75 5.11 1.00
C PHE A 14 18.04 4.08 1.89
N LEU A 15 16.89 3.54 1.46
CA LEU A 15 16.11 2.60 2.27
C LEU A 15 16.84 1.28 2.49
N THR A 16 17.57 0.77 1.49
CA THR A 16 18.34 -0.48 1.62
C THR A 16 19.59 -0.35 2.49
N SER A 17 20.03 0.87 2.83
CA SER A 17 21.12 1.08 3.80
C SER A 17 20.76 0.52 5.19
N PHE A 18 19.48 0.52 5.55
CA PHE A 18 18.99 0.00 6.81
C PHE A 18 18.85 -1.54 6.76
N PRO A 19 19.43 -2.28 7.73
CA PRO A 19 19.36 -3.75 7.74
C PRO A 19 17.92 -4.28 7.88
N LEU A 20 17.09 -3.59 8.66
CA LEU A 20 15.68 -3.93 8.83
C LEU A 20 14.91 -3.93 7.51
N ILE A 21 15.17 -2.96 6.63
CA ILE A 21 14.50 -2.87 5.32
C ILE A 21 14.91 -4.05 4.43
N ARG A 22 16.20 -4.42 4.43
CA ARG A 22 16.68 -5.59 3.68
C ARG A 22 16.03 -6.89 4.16
N PHE A 23 15.83 -7.03 5.47
CA PHE A 23 15.11 -8.16 6.07
C PHE A 23 13.62 -8.20 5.68
N LEU A 24 12.95 -7.05 5.65
CA LEU A 24 11.52 -6.95 5.31
C LEU A 24 11.24 -7.02 3.80
N LEU A 25 12.24 -6.73 2.96
CA LEU A 25 12.10 -6.62 1.51
C LEU A 25 11.41 -7.84 0.87
N PRO A 26 11.70 -9.11 1.22
CA PRO A 26 11.04 -10.27 0.62
C PRO A 26 9.53 -10.35 0.93
N TYR A 27 9.10 -9.75 2.04
CA TYR A 27 7.70 -9.80 2.51
C TYR A 27 6.86 -8.63 1.99
N HIS A 28 7.42 -7.76 1.14
CA HIS A 28 6.81 -6.50 0.74
C HIS A 28 5.37 -6.62 0.19
N LEU A 29 5.07 -7.64 -0.64
CA LEU A 29 3.72 -7.87 -1.16
C LEU A 29 2.75 -8.34 -0.07
N HIS A 30 3.20 -9.19 0.84
CA HIS A 30 2.39 -9.68 1.96
C HIS A 30 2.04 -8.53 2.90
N ILE A 31 2.99 -7.63 3.17
CA ILE A 31 2.75 -6.45 3.99
C ILE A 31 1.78 -5.49 3.28
N LEU A 32 1.98 -5.24 1.97
CA LEU A 32 1.11 -4.36 1.17
C LEU A 32 -0.33 -4.89 1.10
N PHE A 33 -0.52 -6.09 0.57
CA PHE A 33 -1.85 -6.66 0.36
C PHE A 33 -2.47 -7.21 1.63
N GLY A 34 -1.66 -7.68 2.59
CA GLY A 34 -2.14 -8.08 3.92
C GLY A 34 -2.67 -6.88 4.71
N GLY A 35 -1.95 -5.76 4.69
CA GLY A 35 -2.44 -4.51 5.29
C GLY A 35 -3.76 -4.05 4.65
N ALA A 36 -3.81 -4.01 3.31
CA ALA A 36 -5.05 -3.68 2.59
C ALA A 36 -6.19 -4.66 2.90
N GLY A 37 -5.90 -5.96 2.99
CA GLY A 37 -6.86 -7.01 3.31
C GLY A 37 -7.46 -6.84 4.70
N ILE A 38 -6.63 -6.58 5.72
CA ILE A 38 -7.12 -6.33 7.08
C ILE A 38 -7.97 -5.06 7.13
N LEU A 39 -7.58 -3.99 6.42
CA LEU A 39 -8.38 -2.77 6.33
C LEU A 39 -9.75 -3.02 5.67
N LEU A 40 -9.79 -3.86 4.63
CA LEU A 40 -11.03 -4.28 3.98
C LEU A 40 -11.91 -5.10 4.93
N VAL A 41 -11.33 -6.12 5.57
CA VAL A 41 -12.03 -7.00 6.52
C VAL A 41 -12.61 -6.18 7.66
N ARG A 42 -11.86 -5.22 8.21
CA ARG A 42 -12.37 -4.29 9.21
C ARG A 42 -13.63 -3.57 8.73
N LYS A 43 -13.57 -2.94 7.55
CA LYS A 43 -14.71 -2.21 6.97
C LYS A 43 -15.93 -3.09 6.76
N ILE A 44 -15.73 -4.34 6.31
CA ILE A 44 -16.82 -5.31 6.14
C ILE A 44 -17.39 -5.71 7.50
N LEU A 45 -16.56 -6.06 8.48
CA LEU A 45 -17.00 -6.50 9.81
C LEU A 45 -17.81 -5.41 10.53
N TYR A 46 -17.34 -4.17 10.54
CA TYR A 46 -18.09 -3.05 11.14
C TYR A 46 -19.41 -2.75 10.44
N ARG A 47 -19.59 -3.20 9.19
CA ARG A 47 -20.84 -3.05 8.46
C ARG A 47 -21.80 -4.22 8.66
N SER A 48 -21.28 -5.43 8.83
CA SER A 48 -22.07 -6.66 8.93
C SER A 48 -22.49 -7.03 10.36
N VAL A 49 -21.77 -6.53 11.37
CA VAL A 49 -21.99 -6.93 12.77
C VAL A 49 -23.07 -6.08 13.43
N SER A 50 -23.98 -6.74 14.16
CA SER A 50 -24.99 -6.09 15.01
C SER A 50 -24.35 -5.40 16.22
N TYR A 51 -25.07 -4.49 16.88
CA TYR A 51 -24.60 -3.70 18.03
C TYR A 51 -23.86 -4.54 19.11
N SER A 52 -24.29 -5.79 19.35
CA SER A 52 -23.69 -6.72 20.31
C SER A 52 -22.26 -7.17 19.99
N GLY A 53 -21.79 -7.09 18.74
CA GLY A 53 -20.43 -7.49 18.36
C GLY A 53 -19.43 -6.34 18.27
N TYR A 54 -19.84 -5.11 18.59
CA TYR A 54 -18.96 -3.94 18.54
C TYR A 54 -17.80 -4.03 19.52
N ASP A 55 -18.02 -4.57 20.72
CA ASP A 55 -16.97 -4.70 21.74
C ASP A 55 -15.84 -5.62 21.27
N THR A 56 -16.18 -6.77 20.68
CA THR A 56 -15.19 -7.70 20.11
C THR A 56 -14.38 -7.06 18.98
N LEU A 57 -15.04 -6.28 18.10
CA LEU A 57 -14.34 -5.56 17.03
C LEU A 57 -13.46 -4.44 17.60
N ASN A 58 -13.92 -3.75 18.64
CA ASN A 58 -13.17 -2.70 19.31
C ASN A 58 -11.89 -3.26 19.93
N THR A 59 -11.97 -4.39 20.63
CA THR A 59 -10.79 -5.05 21.19
C THR A 59 -9.82 -5.51 20.11
N LEU A 60 -10.32 -6.13 19.03
CA LEU A 60 -9.46 -6.62 17.97
C LEU A 60 -8.75 -5.49 17.19
N PHE A 61 -9.44 -4.39 16.90
CA PHE A 61 -8.91 -3.33 16.05
C PHE A 61 -8.29 -2.15 16.79
N ASN A 62 -8.68 -1.89 18.04
CA ASN A 62 -8.20 -0.76 18.83
C ASN A 62 -7.36 -1.20 20.04
N ASP A 63 -7.72 -2.26 20.76
CA ASP A 63 -6.91 -2.74 21.91
C ASP A 63 -5.68 -3.56 21.46
N ILE A 64 -5.77 -4.36 20.39
CA ILE A 64 -4.65 -5.12 19.76
C ILE A 64 -3.98 -4.31 18.62
N PRO A 65 -4.12 -2.97 18.65
CA PRO A 65 -4.09 -2.02 17.52
C PRO A 65 -4.02 -2.59 16.08
N LEU A 66 -4.83 -3.60 15.75
CA LEU A 66 -4.70 -4.28 14.45
C LEU A 66 -4.98 -3.34 13.28
N TYR A 67 -5.85 -2.34 13.48
CA TYR A 67 -6.10 -1.31 12.49
C TYR A 67 -4.84 -0.48 12.19
N LEU A 68 -4.13 -0.03 13.22
CA LEU A 68 -2.92 0.78 13.06
C LEU A 68 -1.81 -0.03 12.39
N ILE A 69 -1.63 -1.29 12.81
CA ILE A 69 -0.64 -2.19 12.22
C ILE A 69 -0.93 -2.40 10.73
N ALA A 70 -2.20 -2.62 10.36
CA ALA A 70 -2.61 -2.78 8.97
C ALA A 70 -2.45 -1.50 8.16
N TYR A 71 -2.81 -0.35 8.75
CA TYR A 71 -2.70 0.97 8.13
C TYR A 71 -1.25 1.31 7.81
N TYR A 72 -0.37 1.32 8.81
CA TYR A 72 1.05 1.62 8.58
C TYR A 72 1.74 0.50 7.80
N GLY A 73 1.35 -0.75 8.01
CA GLY A 73 1.79 -1.90 7.23
C GLY A 73 1.54 -1.69 5.74
N PHE A 74 0.34 -1.26 5.33
CA PHE A 74 0.04 -0.97 3.93
C PHE A 74 1.04 0.04 3.33
N PHE A 75 1.32 1.14 4.03
CA PHE A 75 2.26 2.17 3.54
C PHE A 75 3.70 1.68 3.50
N VAL A 76 4.14 0.95 4.53
CA VAL A 76 5.47 0.32 4.54
C VAL A 76 5.60 -0.67 3.40
N GLY A 77 4.60 -1.53 3.18
CA GLY A 77 4.51 -2.44 2.05
C GLY A 77 4.54 -1.70 0.71
N GLY A 78 3.91 -0.53 0.63
CA GLY A 78 3.95 0.35 -0.54
C GLY A 78 5.36 0.84 -0.85
N TRP A 79 6.06 1.39 0.14
CA TRP A 79 7.46 1.82 0.02
C TRP A 79 8.40 0.67 -0.32
N LEU A 80 8.27 -0.47 0.35
CA LEU A 80 9.07 -1.66 0.06
C LEU A 80 8.80 -2.18 -1.36
N THR A 81 7.55 -2.15 -1.81
CA THR A 81 7.19 -2.57 -3.17
C THR A 81 7.74 -1.61 -4.22
N LEU A 82 7.75 -0.30 -3.96
CA LEU A 82 8.32 0.71 -4.85
C LEU A 82 9.80 0.42 -5.16
N ILE A 83 10.57 0.04 -4.13
CA ILE A 83 12.00 -0.25 -4.27
C ILE A 83 12.30 -1.69 -4.68
N SER A 84 11.29 -2.56 -4.77
CA SER A 84 11.44 -3.97 -5.13
C SER A 84 11.48 -4.20 -6.65
N LYS A 85 11.90 -5.40 -7.06
CA LYS A 85 11.75 -5.91 -8.45
C LYS A 85 10.30 -5.99 -8.91
N ASN A 86 9.38 -6.01 -7.95
CA ASN A 86 7.96 -6.27 -8.08
C ASN A 86 7.12 -4.98 -8.06
N VAL A 87 7.72 -3.82 -8.34
CA VAL A 87 7.03 -2.51 -8.44
C VAL A 87 5.80 -2.52 -9.34
N LYS A 88 5.72 -3.45 -10.30
CA LYS A 88 4.54 -3.66 -11.16
C LYS A 88 3.25 -3.96 -10.37
N TYR A 89 3.35 -4.42 -9.13
CA TYR A 89 2.19 -4.72 -8.28
C TYR A 89 1.74 -3.53 -7.42
N LEU A 90 2.58 -2.51 -7.25
CA LEU A 90 2.25 -1.34 -6.44
C LEU A 90 0.99 -0.58 -6.94
N PRO A 91 0.75 -0.41 -8.25
CA PRO A 91 -0.47 0.22 -8.73
C PRO A 91 -1.75 -0.42 -8.19
N TYR A 92 -1.80 -1.76 -8.15
CA TYR A 92 -2.96 -2.47 -7.65
C TYR A 92 -3.18 -2.24 -6.15
N GLY A 93 -2.11 -2.19 -5.36
CA GLY A 93 -2.22 -1.83 -3.94
C GLY A 93 -2.77 -0.42 -3.73
N LEU A 94 -2.30 0.55 -4.52
CA LEU A 94 -2.79 1.93 -4.48
C LEU A 94 -4.26 2.06 -4.91
N TRP A 95 -4.68 1.32 -5.93
CA TRP A 95 -6.07 1.29 -6.38
C TRP A 95 -6.99 0.61 -5.37
N ILE A 96 -6.54 -0.48 -4.73
CA ILE A 96 -7.28 -1.09 -3.62
C ILE A 96 -7.47 -0.06 -2.49
N TYR A 97 -6.44 0.70 -2.13
CA TYR A 97 -6.57 1.71 -1.08
C TYR A 97 -7.50 2.87 -1.49
N ALA A 98 -7.48 3.28 -2.76
CA ALA A 98 -8.44 4.25 -3.28
C ALA A 98 -9.88 3.72 -3.17
N PHE A 99 -10.11 2.45 -3.56
CA PHE A 99 -11.39 1.78 -3.38
C PHE A 99 -11.80 1.71 -1.90
N LEU A 100 -10.89 1.31 -1.01
CA LEU A 100 -11.15 1.24 0.43
C LEU A 100 -11.50 2.58 1.03
N THR A 101 -10.91 3.67 0.53
CA THR A 101 -11.23 5.03 0.96
C THR A 101 -12.67 5.37 0.65
N LEU A 102 -13.16 4.98 -0.53
CA LEU A 102 -14.55 5.22 -0.94
C LEU A 102 -15.54 4.22 -0.37
N PHE A 103 -15.12 3.00 -0.01
CA PHE A 103 -16.01 2.00 0.57
C PHE A 103 -16.50 2.44 1.97
N PRO A 104 -17.80 2.35 2.30
CA PRO A 104 -18.87 1.60 1.61
C PRO A 104 -19.71 2.42 0.60
N PHE A 105 -19.19 3.55 0.11
CA PHE A 105 -19.85 4.48 -0.81
C PHE A 105 -21.04 5.23 -0.20
N GLU A 106 -21.03 5.38 1.13
CA GLU A 106 -22.04 6.12 1.89
C GLU A 106 -21.36 7.23 2.71
N TYR A 107 -22.07 8.34 2.91
CA TYR A 107 -21.60 9.49 3.72
C TYR A 107 -20.21 10.02 3.34
N LEU A 108 -19.89 10.00 2.04
CA LEU A 108 -18.59 10.43 1.54
C LEU A 108 -18.43 11.95 1.64
N ALA A 109 -17.37 12.38 2.31
CA ALA A 109 -16.95 13.77 2.30
C ALA A 109 -16.11 14.06 1.05
N LEU A 110 -16.01 15.34 0.67
CA LEU A 110 -15.11 15.78 -0.41
C LEU A 110 -13.67 15.28 -0.20
N GLY A 111 -13.23 15.21 1.07
CA GLY A 111 -11.92 14.68 1.43
C GLY A 111 -11.68 13.23 1.01
N ASP A 112 -12.71 12.39 1.03
CA ASP A 112 -12.61 10.97 0.63
C ASP A 112 -12.40 10.85 -0.88
N PHE A 113 -13.11 11.67 -1.67
CA PHE A 113 -12.93 11.74 -3.12
C PHE A 113 -11.54 12.25 -3.49
N VAL A 114 -11.07 13.32 -2.84
CA VAL A 114 -9.72 13.86 -3.07
C VAL A 114 -8.67 12.81 -2.74
N ARG A 115 -8.79 12.15 -1.58
CA ARG A 115 -7.86 11.09 -1.17
C ARG A 115 -7.86 9.92 -2.17
N ALA A 116 -9.04 9.43 -2.56
CA ALA A 116 -9.16 8.35 -3.54
C ALA A 116 -8.55 8.74 -4.89
N ALA A 117 -8.80 9.97 -5.36
CA ALA A 117 -8.22 10.49 -6.59
C ALA A 117 -6.68 10.54 -6.54
N ILE A 118 -6.10 11.01 -5.43
CA ILE A 118 -4.64 11.03 -5.24
C ILE A 118 -4.05 9.62 -5.41
N TYR A 119 -4.62 8.62 -4.74
CA TYR A 119 -4.09 7.24 -4.82
C TYR A 119 -4.37 6.57 -6.17
N ALA A 120 -5.51 6.86 -6.81
CA ALA A 120 -5.82 6.39 -8.16
C ALA A 120 -4.82 6.92 -9.20
N VAL A 121 -4.58 8.24 -9.17
CA VAL A 121 -3.64 8.93 -10.05
C VAL A 121 -2.20 8.50 -9.77
N ALA A 122 -1.80 8.37 -8.51
CA ALA A 122 -0.49 7.84 -8.15
C ALA A 122 -0.30 6.41 -8.68
N GLY A 123 -1.31 5.55 -8.54
CA GLY A 123 -1.31 4.20 -9.11
C GLY A 123 -1.13 4.22 -10.64
N PHE A 124 -1.79 5.13 -11.34
CA PHE A 124 -1.63 5.29 -12.78
C PHE A 124 -0.20 5.71 -13.18
N PHE A 125 0.40 6.67 -12.48
CA PHE A 125 1.79 7.07 -12.76
C PHE A 125 2.79 5.95 -12.50
N VAL A 126 2.62 5.20 -11.40
CA VAL A 126 3.45 4.04 -11.08
C VAL A 126 3.27 2.94 -12.11
N TYR A 127 2.04 2.71 -12.59
CA TYR A 127 1.76 1.74 -13.66
C TYR A 127 2.50 2.08 -14.94
N ARG A 128 2.41 3.34 -15.38
CA ARG A 128 3.16 3.80 -16.56
C ARG A 128 4.67 3.66 -16.36
N TYR A 129 5.18 3.91 -15.15
CA TYR A 129 6.59 3.75 -14.86
C TYR A 129 7.00 2.27 -14.93
N ALA A 130 6.24 1.38 -14.31
CA ALA A 130 6.50 -0.06 -14.31
C ALA A 130 6.48 -0.67 -15.73
N ALA A 131 5.69 -0.10 -16.64
CA ALA A 131 5.64 -0.46 -18.06
C ALA A 131 6.76 0.16 -18.91
N SER A 132 7.50 1.14 -18.38
CA SER A 132 8.54 1.86 -19.14
C SER A 132 9.85 1.08 -19.22
N SER A 133 10.63 1.32 -20.28
CA SER A 133 11.98 0.78 -20.46
C SER A 133 12.93 1.14 -19.31
N ALA A 134 12.72 2.29 -18.66
CA ALA A 134 13.48 2.72 -17.48
C ALA A 134 13.31 1.75 -16.30
N SER A 135 12.11 1.20 -16.07
CA SER A 135 11.90 0.17 -15.04
C SER A 135 12.56 -1.15 -15.41
N GLN A 136 12.60 -1.51 -16.70
CA GLN A 136 13.26 -2.73 -17.15
C GLN A 136 14.78 -2.68 -16.96
N ALA A 137 15.41 -1.54 -17.26
CA ALA A 137 16.85 -1.32 -17.01
C ALA A 137 17.16 -1.38 -15.51
N ASP A 138 16.31 -0.79 -14.67
CA ASP A 138 16.44 -0.80 -13.22
C ASP A 138 16.30 -2.22 -12.63
N LYS A 139 15.34 -3.03 -13.11
CA LYS A 139 15.20 -4.44 -12.68
C LYS A 139 16.42 -5.30 -12.98
N LYS A 140 17.15 -5.03 -14.07
CA LYS A 140 18.40 -5.76 -14.40
C LYS A 140 19.49 -5.49 -13.36
N SER A 141 19.58 -4.25 -12.84
CA SER A 141 20.56 -3.90 -11.79
C SER A 141 20.32 -4.62 -10.46
N LEU A 142 19.08 -5.08 -10.21
CA LEU A 142 18.71 -5.80 -8.99
C LEU A 142 19.02 -7.31 -9.06
N ARG A 143 19.40 -7.85 -10.22
CA ARG A 143 19.69 -9.29 -10.42
C ARG A 143 21.15 -9.67 -10.15
N VAL A 144 21.99 -8.70 -9.77
CA VAL A 144 23.31 -8.93 -9.18
C VAL A 144 23.12 -9.10 -7.67
#